data_AF-A0A5J4PAQ5-F1
#
_entry.id   AF-A0A5J4PAQ5-F1
#
_cell.length_a   1.000
_cell.length_b   1.000
_cell.length_c   1.000
_cell.angle_alpha   90.00
_cell.angle_beta   90.00
_cell.angle_gamma   90.00
#
_symmetry.space_group_name_H-M   'P 1'
#
loop_
_entity.id
_entity.type
_entity.pdbx_description
1 polymer ?
#
loop_
_entity_poly.entity_id
_entity_poly.type
_entity_poly.pdbx_seq_one_letter_code
_entity_poly.pdbx_strand_id
1 'polypeptide(L)' 'ALPREYKVPFSMYVSGFKYREIAEKLELPLGTIKSRIFFTRRRLQEELKDFR' A
#
# COMPACT_ATOMS: atom_id res chain seq x y z
N ALA A 1 6.47 9.75 8.77
CA ALA A 1 5.86 8.43 9.02
C ALA A 1 4.62 8.24 8.15
N LEU A 2 4.45 7.09 7.48
CA LEU A 2 3.26 6.80 6.64
C LEU A 2 1.97 6.70 7.48
N PRO A 3 0.85 7.32 7.06
CA PRO A 3 -0.45 7.15 7.72
C PRO A 3 -0.94 5.70 7.70
N ARG A 4 -1.77 5.31 8.69
CA ARG A 4 -2.27 3.93 8.82
C ARG A 4 -3.04 3.45 7.58
N GLU A 5 -3.78 4.35 6.95
CA GLU A 5 -4.55 4.09 5.72
C GLU A 5 -3.71 3.69 4.51
N TYR A 6 -2.41 4.00 4.50
CA TYR A 6 -1.45 3.56 3.48
C TYR A 6 -0.72 2.28 3.92
N LYS A 7 -0.40 2.17 5.21
CA LYS A 7 0.28 1.00 5.79
C LYS A 7 -0.55 -0.27 5.70
N VAL A 8 -1.85 -0.21 6.00
CA VAL A 8 -2.71 -1.40 6.05
C VAL A 8 -2.87 -2.07 4.68
N PRO A 9 -3.27 -1.36 3.60
CA PRO A 9 -3.34 -1.96 2.26
C PRO A 9 -1.99 -2.48 1.77
N PHE A 10 -0.91 -1.74 2.04
CA PHE A 10 0.44 -2.14 1.63
C PHE A 10 0.91 -3.40 2.35
N SER A 11 0.68 -3.50 3.67
CA SER A 11 1.01 -4.69 4.47
C SER A 11 0.26 -5.92 3.96
N MET A 12 -1.04 -5.80 3.67
CA MET A 12 -1.82 -6.92 3.12
C MET A 12 -1.30 -7.34 1.75
N TYR A 13 -0.95 -6.38 0.90
CA TYR A 13 -0.39 -6.67 -0.42
C TYR A 13 0.94 -7.43 -0.34
N VAL A 14 1.87 -7.02 0.53
CA VAL A 14 3.14 -7.76 0.71
C VAL A 14 2.94 -9.13 1.37
N SER A 15 1.85 -9.32 2.11
CA SER A 15 1.44 -10.64 2.63
C SER A 15 0.78 -11.55 1.58
N GLY A 16 0.60 -11.08 0.34
CA GLY A 16 0.09 -11.89 -0.78
C GLY A 16 -1.39 -11.71 -1.12
N PHE A 17 -2.10 -10.80 -0.45
CA PHE A 17 -3.51 -10.52 -0.80
C PHE A 17 -3.60 -9.82 -2.16
N LYS A 18 -4.59 -10.21 -2.97
CA LYS A 18 -4.91 -9.55 -4.24
C LYS A 18 -5.60 -8.22 -3.98
N TYR A 19 -5.43 -7.27 -4.91
CA TYR A 19 -6.04 -5.94 -4.78
C TYR A 19 -7.56 -5.96 -4.56
N ARG A 20 -8.28 -6.93 -5.17
CA ARG A 20 -9.73 -7.09 -4.99
C ARG A 20 -10.09 -7.53 -3.57
N GLU A 21 -9.36 -8.52 -3.03
CA GLU A 21 -9.56 -9.00 -1.66
C GLU A 21 -9.29 -7.90 -0.62
N ILE A 22 -8.28 -7.05 -0.88
CA ILE A 22 -7.97 -5.90 -0.03
C ILE A 22 -9.07 -4.84 -0.14
N ALA A 23 -9.57 -4.56 -1.36
CA ALA A 23 -10.65 -3.60 -1.60
C ALA A 23 -11.94 -4.01 -0.91
N GLU A 24 -12.32 -5.29 -1.01
CA GLU A 24 -13.49 -5.86 -0.33
C GLU A 24 -13.33 -5.81 1.19
N LYS A 25 -12.18 -6.27 1.72
CA LYS A 25 -11.95 -6.32 3.17
C LYS A 25 -11.86 -4.96 3.85
N LEU A 26 -11.45 -3.93 3.12
CA LEU A 26 -11.36 -2.57 3.63
C LEU A 26 -12.55 -1.69 3.21
N GLU A 27 -13.50 -2.23 2.45
CA GLU A 27 -14.66 -1.50 1.88
C GLU A 27 -14.23 -0.24 1.11
N LEU A 28 -13.16 -0.36 0.32
CA LEU A 28 -12.58 0.73 -0.46
C LEU A 28 -12.60 0.43 -1.95
N PRO A 29 -12.72 1.45 -2.82
CA PRO A 29 -12.61 1.24 -4.26
C PRO A 29 -11.25 0.63 -4.65
N LEU A 30 -11.26 -0.29 -5.62
CA LEU A 30 -10.05 -0.93 -6.15
C LEU A 30 -8.99 0.10 -6.60
N GLY A 31 -9.44 1.22 -7.17
CA GLY A 31 -8.57 2.34 -7.56
C GLY A 31 -7.82 2.96 -6.37
N THR A 32 -8.50 3.11 -5.24
CA THR A 32 -7.93 3.62 -3.98
C THR A 32 -6.88 2.68 -3.41
N ILE A 33 -7.13 1.36 -3.46
CA ILE A 33 -6.13 0.37 -3.03
C ILE A 33 -4.88 0.44 -3.91
N LYS A 34 -5.05 0.47 -5.24
CA LYS A 34 -3.94 0.58 -6.19
C LYS A 34 -3.11 1.84 -5.95
N SER A 35 -3.75 3.00 -5.80
CA SER A 35 -3.05 4.27 -5.60
C SER A 35 -2.31 4.30 -4.26
N ARG A 36 -2.92 3.82 -3.17
CA ARG A 36 -2.28 3.73 -1.84
C ARG A 36 -1.04 2.84 -1.85
N ILE A 37 -1.12 1.67 -2.49
CA ILE A 37 0.01 0.73 -2.59
C ILE A 37 1.13 1.32 -3.45
N PHE A 38 0.78 1.90 -4.61
CA PHE A 38 1.76 2.54 -5.49
C PHE A 38 2.50 3.68 -4.80
N PHE A 39 1.76 4.59 -4.13
CA PHE A 39 2.35 5.71 -3.40
C PHE A 39 3.26 5.24 -2.26
N THR A 40 2.80 4.25 -1.49
CA THR A 40 3.59 3.67 -0.39
C THR A 40 4.89 3.06 -0.91
N ARG A 41 4.84 2.30 -2.02
CA ARG A 41 6.05 1.71 -2.63
C ARG A 41 7.03 2.77 -3.08
N ARG A 42 6.56 3.82 -3.78
CA ARG A 42 7.42 4.92 -4.25
C ARG A 42 8.09 5.64 -3.09
N ARG A 43 7.32 5.98 -2.05
CA ARG A 43 7.84 6.66 -0.88
C ARG A 43 8.89 5.82 -0.15
N LEU A 44 8.63 4.53 0.06
CA LEU A 44 9.60 3.63 0.70
C LEU A 44 10.87 3.47 -0.14
N GLN A 45 10.73 3.39 -1.47
CA GLN A 45 11.89 3.37 -2.37
C GLN A 45 12.71 4.66 -2.28
N GLU A 46 12.07 5.82 -2.15
CA GLU A 46 12.74 7.10 -1.97
C GLU A 46 13.43 7.18 -0.60
N GLU A 47 12.73 6.80 0.48
CA GLU A 47 13.30 6.77 1.84
C GLU A 47 14.49 5.80 1.95
N LEU A 48 14.48 4.68 1.20
CA LEU A 48 15.58 3.70 1.19
C LEU A 48 16.74 4.05 0.25
N LYS A 49 16.56 4.99 -0.70
CA LYS A 49 17.65 5.44 -1.59
C LYS A 49 18.76 6.15 -0.82
N ASP A 50 18.42 6.80 0.28
CA ASP A 50 19.37 7.53 1.13
C ASP A 50 20.18 6.59 2.05
N PHE A 51 19.85 5.29 2.09
CA PHE A 51 20.57 4.26 2.86
C PHE A 51 21.55 3.45 1.98
N ARG A 52 21.86 3.94 0.77
CA ARG A 52 22.71 3.25 -0.19
C ARG A 52 24.16 3.73 -0.16
#